data_AF-A0AA38I7W9-F1
#
_entry.id   AF-A0AA38I7W9-F1
#
_cell.length_a   1.000
_cell.length_b   1.000
_cell.length_c   1.000
_cell.angle_alpha   90.00
_cell.angle_beta   90.00
_cell.angle_gamma   90.00
#
_symmetry.space_group_name_H-M   'P 1'
#
loop_
_entity.id
_entity.type
_entity.pdbx_description
1 polymer ?
#
loop_
_entity_poly.entity_id
_entity_poly.type
_entity_poly.pdbx_seq_one_letter_code
_entity_poly.pdbx_strand_id
1 'polypeptide(L)'
;MAEENDSYPLHEAVFNNDLKSLSRLLRKHDVGAKDKHGNTALHLAVMLGRKECVQLLLKHDAPVKVKNGLGWTVLAEAVSYGNRPTISSLVRKFRQQSREQMEERRPNLVEALNRINDFYMELKWDFQSWVPLVSRILPSDICKIYKSGANIRLDTTLVDFSDMRWERGDISFIFNGNAEPNESLTVLDNIMKVYQRVRYEESEMEIEDEVDLLMSTDILAAQISTKSISFARAQSGWIFREDKKELVAGQYESELYTVNGLMLESRKRREHLSSDDLQKNKAILESFTKGGNLQNFDQNGVPVRRTSLIPPPEKNVTWQQYINANLNDYPRLGRDLVYKETTKAFKATIAMSSDFPLSVEMLLNVLEVIAPFKHFSKLRDFITFKLPTGFPVKVEIPILPTVTAKITFQQFEFRNNIPKELFETPKHYKEDPTRFPDL
;
A
#
# COMPACT_ATOMS: atom_id res chain seq x y z
N MET A 1 25.97 29.20 -22.16
CA MET A 1 24.81 28.82 -21.34
C MET A 1 25.37 28.49 -19.98
N ALA A 2 25.10 29.32 -18.98
CA ALA A 2 25.54 29.06 -17.62
C ALA A 2 24.79 27.83 -17.10
N GLU A 3 25.52 26.83 -16.60
CA GLU A 3 24.95 25.77 -15.78
C GLU A 3 24.30 26.45 -14.57
N GLU A 4 22.98 26.33 -14.41
CA GLU A 4 22.33 26.63 -13.14
C GLU A 4 23.00 25.72 -12.10
N ASN A 5 23.86 26.31 -11.28
CA ASN A 5 24.44 25.62 -10.13
C ASN A 5 23.29 25.45 -9.13
N ASP A 6 22.53 24.36 -9.27
CA ASP A 6 21.42 24.00 -8.40
C ASP A 6 21.94 23.94 -6.95
N SER A 7 21.78 25.05 -6.24
CA SER A 7 22.15 25.12 -4.83
C SER A 7 21.08 24.39 -4.03
N TYR A 8 21.49 23.40 -3.23
CA TYR A 8 20.62 22.66 -2.32
C TYR A 8 20.90 23.05 -0.86
N PRO A 9 20.57 24.28 -0.42
CA PRO A 9 21.01 24.82 0.85
C PRO A 9 20.39 24.09 2.05
N LEU A 10 19.15 23.58 1.93
CA LEU A 10 18.53 22.76 2.97
C LEU A 10 19.31 21.45 3.19
N HIS A 11 19.67 20.78 2.10
CA HIS A 11 20.42 19.53 2.11
C HIS A 11 21.82 19.72 2.66
N GLU A 12 22.52 20.78 2.24
CA GLU A 12 23.85 21.11 2.76
C GLU A 12 23.82 21.41 4.26
N ALA A 13 22.83 22.17 4.75
CA ALA A 13 22.67 22.45 6.17
C ALA A 13 22.45 21.16 6.98
N VAL A 14 21.62 20.23 6.48
CA VAL A 14 21.44 18.91 7.09
C VAL A 14 22.73 18.09 7.06
N PHE A 15 23.44 18.08 5.93
CA PHE A 15 24.67 17.33 5.74
C PHE A 15 25.73 17.74 6.77
N ASN A 16 25.89 19.04 6.95
CA ASN A 16 26.81 19.66 7.90
C ASN A 16 26.27 19.70 9.35
N ASN A 17 25.07 19.16 9.61
CA ASN A 17 24.38 19.21 10.90
C ASN A 17 24.19 20.63 11.47
N ASP A 18 24.03 21.63 10.61
CA ASP A 18 23.79 23.02 10.99
C ASP A 18 22.29 23.29 11.20
N LEU A 19 21.82 22.99 12.40
CA LEU A 19 20.43 23.21 12.81
C LEU A 19 19.99 24.67 12.71
N LYS A 20 20.90 25.63 12.94
CA LYS A 20 20.57 27.06 12.91
C LYS A 20 20.29 27.50 11.48
N SER A 21 21.17 27.14 10.56
CA SER A 21 20.95 27.41 9.13
C SER A 21 19.72 26.67 8.62
N LEU A 22 19.54 25.40 8.99
CA LEU A 22 18.37 24.62 8.60
C LEU A 22 17.06 25.31 9.03
N SER A 23 16.94 25.72 10.30
CA SER A 23 15.75 26.42 10.81
C SER A 23 15.46 27.73 10.07
N ARG A 24 16.49 28.49 9.70
CA ARG A 24 16.34 29.72 8.92
C ARG A 24 15.87 29.43 7.48
N LEU A 25 16.43 28.39 6.86
CA LEU A 25 16.16 28.03 5.47
C LEU A 25 14.77 27.43 5.27
N LEU A 26 14.25 26.67 6.25
CA LEU A 26 12.91 26.07 6.21
C LEU A 26 11.77 27.09 6.11
N ARG A 27 12.03 28.37 6.44
CA ARG A 27 11.04 29.45 6.27
C ARG A 27 10.91 29.94 4.84
N LYS A 28 11.85 29.57 3.96
CA LYS A 28 11.99 30.15 2.61
C LYS A 28 12.05 29.11 1.49
N HIS A 29 12.28 27.85 1.83
CA HIS A 29 12.49 26.77 0.86
C HIS A 29 11.46 25.67 1.09
N ASP A 30 11.11 24.99 0.00
CA ASP A 30 10.26 23.80 0.05
C ASP A 30 10.98 22.66 0.78
N VAL A 31 10.38 22.19 1.88
CA VAL A 31 10.88 21.07 2.69
C VAL A 31 10.84 19.73 1.92
N GLY A 32 9.96 19.63 0.91
CA GLY A 32 9.81 18.48 0.02
C GLY A 32 10.79 18.46 -1.15
N ALA A 33 11.60 19.51 -1.32
CA ALA A 33 12.55 19.60 -2.42
C ALA A 33 13.55 18.44 -2.40
N LYS A 34 13.86 17.94 -3.60
CA LYS A 34 14.83 16.86 -3.81
C LYS A 34 16.15 17.43 -4.31
N ASP A 35 17.25 16.83 -3.85
CA ASP A 35 18.56 17.08 -4.44
C ASP A 35 18.71 16.34 -5.77
N LYS A 36 19.87 16.51 -6.40
CA LYS A 36 20.21 15.86 -7.67
C LYS A 36 20.16 14.32 -7.62
N HIS A 37 20.25 13.72 -6.44
CA HIS A 37 20.18 12.27 -6.22
C HIS A 37 18.76 11.82 -5.86
N GLY A 38 17.80 12.74 -5.91
CA GLY A 38 16.40 12.52 -5.58
C GLY A 38 16.13 12.48 -4.07
N ASN A 39 17.12 12.74 -3.20
CA ASN A 39 16.91 12.72 -1.75
C ASN A 39 16.29 14.04 -1.28
N THR A 40 15.33 13.96 -0.37
CA THR A 40 14.90 15.15 0.38
C THR A 40 15.87 15.43 1.52
N ALA A 41 15.83 16.64 2.08
CA ALA A 41 16.59 16.97 3.29
C ALA A 41 16.34 15.95 4.43
N LEU A 42 15.12 15.41 4.53
CA LEU A 42 14.76 14.38 5.51
C LEU A 42 15.43 13.03 5.24
N HIS A 43 15.61 12.62 3.97
CA HIS A 43 16.39 11.42 3.66
C HIS A 43 17.83 11.55 4.15
N LEU A 44 18.49 12.69 3.88
CA LEU A 44 19.86 12.94 4.33
C LEU A 44 19.97 12.93 5.86
N ALA A 45 19.03 13.59 6.55
CA ALA A 45 19.02 13.64 8.01
C ALA A 45 18.95 12.23 8.62
N VAL A 46 18.13 11.35 8.04
CA VAL A 46 17.99 9.96 8.46
C VAL A 46 19.25 9.15 8.14
N MET A 47 19.76 9.22 6.91
CA MET A 47 20.93 8.44 6.48
C MET A 47 22.20 8.81 7.26
N LEU A 48 22.34 10.07 7.67
CA LEU A 48 23.44 10.60 8.47
C LEU A 48 23.18 10.54 9.97
N GLY A 49 22.02 10.05 10.42
CA GLY A 49 21.69 9.93 11.85
C GLY A 49 21.48 11.26 12.59
N ARG A 50 21.16 12.36 11.89
CA ARG A 50 20.98 13.70 12.46
C ARG A 50 19.58 13.84 13.09
N LYS A 51 19.41 13.30 14.30
CA LYS A 51 18.10 13.20 15.00
C LYS A 51 17.39 14.54 15.14
N GLU A 52 18.12 15.59 15.52
CA GLU A 52 17.56 16.92 15.72
C GLU A 52 17.09 17.53 14.39
N CYS A 53 17.83 17.29 13.30
CA CYS A 53 17.42 17.70 11.95
C CYS A 53 16.14 16.96 11.54
N VAL A 54 16.05 15.65 11.83
CA VAL A 54 14.83 14.87 11.57
C VAL A 54 13.63 15.48 12.29
N GLN A 55 13.73 15.72 13.60
CA GLN A 55 12.62 16.28 14.38
C GLN A 55 12.19 17.65 13.87
N LEU A 56 13.15 18.53 13.53
CA LEU A 56 12.85 19.84 12.97
C LEU A 56 12.15 19.75 11.60
N LEU A 57 12.62 18.87 10.72
CA LEU A 57 12.03 18.65 9.40
C LEU A 57 10.60 18.11 9.51
N LEU A 58 10.35 17.12 10.38
CA LEU A 58 9.02 16.56 10.61
C LEU A 58 8.05 17.59 11.20
N LYS A 59 8.53 18.50 12.06
CA LYS A 59 7.74 19.62 12.59
C LYS A 59 7.33 20.62 11.51
N HIS A 60 8.11 20.72 10.43
CA HIS A 60 7.80 21.53 9.25
C HIS A 60 7.12 20.72 8.13
N ASP A 61 6.42 19.64 8.48
CA ASP A 61 5.65 18.80 7.56
C ASP A 61 6.43 18.23 6.37
N ALA A 62 7.72 17.91 6.59
CA ALA A 62 8.51 17.18 5.60
C ALA A 62 7.77 15.91 5.15
N PRO A 63 7.62 15.68 3.83
CA PRO A 63 6.90 14.51 3.35
C PRO A 63 7.70 13.24 3.66
N VAL A 64 7.03 12.21 4.20
CA VAL A 64 7.70 10.95 4.60
C VAL A 64 7.45 9.79 3.63
N LYS A 65 6.38 9.87 2.81
CA LYS A 65 6.00 8.86 1.80
C LYS A 65 6.83 8.96 0.51
N VAL A 66 7.57 10.05 0.33
CA VAL A 66 8.38 10.31 -0.86
C VAL A 66 9.51 9.30 -1.02
N LYS A 67 9.75 8.89 -2.25
CA LYS A 67 10.88 8.02 -2.63
C LYS A 67 12.07 8.84 -3.13
N ASN A 68 13.28 8.43 -2.77
CA ASN A 68 14.51 8.97 -3.34
C ASN A 68 14.80 8.46 -4.77
N GLY A 69 15.91 8.88 -5.37
CA GLY A 69 16.31 8.44 -6.72
C GLY A 69 16.51 6.92 -6.85
N LEU A 70 16.75 6.23 -5.74
CA LEU A 70 16.84 4.76 -5.68
C LEU A 70 15.50 4.06 -5.43
N GLY A 71 14.41 4.82 -5.33
CA GLY A 71 13.06 4.29 -5.11
C GLY A 71 12.74 3.91 -3.66
N TRP A 72 13.56 4.30 -2.69
CA TRP A 72 13.36 4.04 -1.26
C TRP A 72 12.70 5.21 -0.56
N THR A 73 11.78 4.94 0.36
CA THR A 73 11.16 5.97 1.20
C THR A 73 12.07 6.39 2.35
N VAL A 74 11.76 7.53 2.97
CA VAL A 74 12.45 7.97 4.19
C VAL A 74 12.37 6.90 5.28
N LEU A 75 11.20 6.27 5.47
CA LEU A 75 11.01 5.20 6.46
C LEU A 75 11.91 4.00 6.16
N ALA A 76 12.07 3.60 4.89
CA ALA A 76 12.97 2.52 4.51
C ALA A 76 14.43 2.83 4.89
N GLU A 77 14.90 4.06 4.66
CA GLU A 77 16.25 4.47 5.08
C GLU A 77 16.39 4.51 6.61
N ALA A 78 15.33 4.88 7.34
CA ALA A 78 15.35 4.89 8.80
C ALA A 78 15.43 3.48 9.40
N VAL A 79 14.71 2.51 8.81
CA VAL A 79 14.78 1.10 9.19
C VAL A 79 16.19 0.56 8.92
N SER A 80 16.78 0.89 7.77
CA SER A 80 18.16 0.53 7.43
C SER A 80 19.16 1.09 8.45
N TYR A 81 19.02 2.37 8.81
CA TYR A 81 19.85 3.00 9.85
C TYR A 81 19.62 2.33 11.22
N GLY A 82 18.38 1.99 11.54
CA GLY A 82 18.00 1.20 12.72
C GLY A 82 17.85 2.01 14.01
N ASN A 83 17.61 3.32 13.93
CA ASN A 83 17.35 4.13 15.12
C ASN A 83 15.86 4.10 15.47
N ARG A 84 15.50 3.36 16.52
CA ARG A 84 14.10 3.14 16.92
C ARG A 84 13.31 4.45 17.10
N PRO A 85 13.77 5.45 17.89
CA PRO A 85 13.02 6.69 18.07
C PRO A 85 12.75 7.46 16.75
N THR A 86 13.70 7.42 15.81
CA THR A 86 13.55 8.03 14.49
C THR A 86 12.50 7.29 13.66
N ILE A 87 12.53 5.94 13.67
CA ILE A 87 11.53 5.10 12.99
C ILE A 87 10.15 5.37 13.58
N SER A 88 9.98 5.34 14.91
CA SER A 88 8.69 5.62 15.55
C SER A 88 8.17 7.01 15.19
N SER A 89 9.03 8.04 15.17
CA SER A 89 8.63 9.40 14.77
C SER A 89 8.16 9.47 13.31
N LEU A 90 8.81 8.74 12.41
CA LEU A 90 8.44 8.67 11.00
C LEU A 90 7.15 7.89 10.78
N VAL A 91 6.93 6.78 11.50
CA VAL A 91 5.67 6.03 11.47
C VAL A 91 4.53 6.95 11.93
N ARG A 92 4.67 7.61 13.10
CA ARG A 92 3.67 8.58 13.58
C ARG A 92 3.35 9.65 12.53
N LYS A 93 4.39 10.26 11.95
CA LYS A 93 4.19 11.32 10.94
C LYS A 93 3.59 10.78 9.64
N PHE A 94 3.95 9.57 9.21
CA PHE A 94 3.40 8.92 8.03
C PHE A 94 1.90 8.68 8.17
N ARG A 95 1.50 8.14 9.32
CA ARG A 95 0.10 7.86 9.61
C ARG A 95 -0.70 9.15 9.76
N GLN A 96 -0.14 10.18 10.42
CA GLN A 96 -0.72 11.53 10.46
C GLN A 96 -0.95 12.12 9.06
N GLN A 97 0.08 12.17 8.21
CA GLN A 97 -0.03 12.72 6.84
C GLN A 97 -1.02 11.93 5.99
N SER A 98 -1.10 10.61 6.18
CA SER A 98 -2.06 9.76 5.45
C SER A 98 -3.51 10.07 5.85
N ARG A 99 -3.76 10.32 7.14
CA ARG A 99 -5.08 10.76 7.63
C ARG A 99 -5.45 12.14 7.11
N GLU A 100 -4.57 13.13 7.26
CA GLU A 100 -4.81 14.50 6.78
C GLU A 100 -5.13 14.53 5.27
N GLN A 101 -4.39 13.77 4.47
CA GLN A 101 -4.66 13.63 3.04
C GLN A 101 -6.02 12.98 2.74
N MET A 102 -6.46 12.01 3.55
CA MET A 102 -7.79 11.41 3.38
C MET A 102 -8.91 12.36 3.76
N GLU A 103 -8.74 13.11 4.86
CA GLU A 103 -9.70 14.13 5.28
C GLU A 103 -9.85 15.25 4.26
N GLU A 104 -8.74 15.73 3.68
CA GLU A 104 -8.77 16.74 2.63
C GLU A 104 -9.58 16.28 1.39
N ARG A 105 -9.51 14.98 1.07
CA ARG A 105 -10.20 14.40 -0.10
C ARG A 105 -11.63 13.95 0.18
N ARG A 106 -11.98 13.76 1.45
CA ARG A 106 -13.28 13.21 1.88
C ARG A 106 -14.48 13.95 1.28
N PRO A 107 -14.55 15.30 1.24
CA PRO A 107 -15.71 16.00 0.67
C PRO A 107 -15.94 15.67 -0.80
N ASN A 108 -14.88 15.65 -1.60
CA ASN A 108 -14.94 15.32 -3.02
C ASN A 108 -15.37 13.87 -3.24
N LEU A 109 -14.88 12.96 -2.40
CA LEU A 109 -15.28 11.55 -2.43
C LEU A 109 -16.77 11.38 -2.12
N VAL A 110 -17.26 12.00 -1.05
CA VAL A 110 -18.68 11.97 -0.66
C VAL A 110 -19.57 12.54 -1.75
N GLU A 111 -19.18 13.67 -2.36
CA GLU A 111 -19.90 14.25 -3.49
C GLU A 111 -19.92 13.30 -4.69
N ALA A 112 -18.78 12.69 -5.03
CA ALA A 112 -18.69 11.73 -6.12
C ALA A 112 -19.59 10.50 -5.88
N LEU A 113 -19.64 9.98 -4.65
CA LEU A 113 -20.53 8.86 -4.29
C LEU A 113 -22.01 9.24 -4.41
N ASN A 114 -22.39 10.44 -3.98
CA ASN A 114 -23.76 10.93 -4.12
C ASN A 114 -24.21 11.07 -5.59
N ARG A 115 -23.28 11.30 -6.53
CA ARG A 115 -23.57 11.37 -7.97
C ARG A 115 -23.75 10.00 -8.63
N ILE A 116 -23.25 8.93 -8.03
CA ILE A 116 -23.45 7.57 -8.53
C ILE A 116 -24.87 7.13 -8.12
N ASN A 117 -25.61 6.44 -8.99
CA ASN A 117 -26.90 5.87 -8.59
C ASN A 117 -26.71 4.74 -7.57
N ASP A 118 -27.72 4.47 -6.76
CA ASP A 118 -27.67 3.38 -5.79
C ASP A 118 -27.61 2.01 -6.49
N PHE A 119 -26.75 1.11 -6.02
CA PHE A 119 -26.49 -0.16 -6.72
C PHE A 119 -26.11 -1.30 -5.78
N TYR A 120 -26.27 -2.51 -6.31
CA TYR A 120 -25.71 -3.74 -5.81
C TYR A 120 -24.72 -4.32 -6.82
N MET A 121 -23.59 -4.84 -6.34
CA MET A 121 -22.56 -5.44 -7.18
C MET A 121 -21.93 -6.66 -6.49
N GLU A 122 -21.67 -7.70 -7.27
CA GLU A 122 -20.87 -8.87 -6.84
C GLU A 122 -19.54 -8.91 -7.59
N LEU A 123 -18.46 -8.97 -6.84
CA LEU A 123 -17.10 -9.06 -7.35
C LEU A 123 -16.45 -10.35 -6.87
N LYS A 124 -16.21 -11.28 -7.80
CA LYS A 124 -15.53 -12.54 -7.48
C LYS A 124 -14.02 -12.40 -7.57
N TRP A 125 -13.33 -12.83 -6.52
CA TRP A 125 -11.90 -12.96 -6.43
C TRP A 125 -11.51 -14.44 -6.45
N ASP A 126 -10.70 -14.84 -7.43
CA ASP A 126 -10.09 -16.17 -7.52
C ASP A 126 -8.56 -16.03 -7.50
N PHE A 127 -7.89 -16.54 -6.47
CA PHE A 127 -6.43 -16.47 -6.36
C PHE A 127 -5.79 -17.75 -6.94
N GLN A 128 -4.78 -17.59 -7.78
CA GLN A 128 -4.12 -18.68 -8.50
C GLN A 128 -2.59 -18.57 -8.41
N SER A 129 -1.90 -19.70 -8.40
CA SER A 129 -0.44 -19.79 -8.42
C SER A 129 0.08 -20.66 -9.56
N TRP A 130 1.20 -20.27 -10.15
CA TRP A 130 1.92 -21.12 -11.11
C TRP A 130 2.67 -22.27 -10.40
N VAL A 131 2.86 -22.17 -9.08
CA VAL A 131 3.51 -23.22 -8.28
C VAL A 131 2.55 -24.41 -8.14
N PRO A 132 2.97 -25.63 -8.53
CA PRO A 132 2.13 -26.82 -8.38
C PRO A 132 1.63 -27.00 -6.94
N LEU A 133 0.39 -27.47 -6.78
CA LEU A 133 -0.32 -27.68 -5.51
C LEU A 133 -0.69 -26.42 -4.71
N VAL A 134 0.00 -25.29 -4.85
CA VAL A 134 -0.33 -24.03 -4.16
C VAL A 134 -1.69 -23.49 -4.60
N SER A 135 -2.03 -23.60 -5.88
CA SER A 135 -3.36 -23.19 -6.38
C SER A 135 -4.55 -23.89 -5.74
N ARG A 136 -4.37 -25.08 -5.13
CA ARG A 136 -5.46 -25.81 -4.48
C ARG A 136 -5.84 -25.27 -3.11
N ILE A 137 -4.93 -24.52 -2.48
CA ILE A 137 -5.11 -23.99 -1.12
C ILE A 137 -5.40 -22.49 -1.12
N LEU A 138 -5.23 -21.82 -2.26
CA LEU A 138 -5.50 -20.39 -2.37
C LEU A 138 -7.01 -20.10 -2.23
N PRO A 139 -7.36 -18.99 -1.57
CA PRO A 139 -8.75 -18.66 -1.34
C PRO A 139 -9.47 -18.23 -2.62
N SER A 140 -10.79 -18.23 -2.54
CA SER A 140 -11.67 -17.49 -3.42
C SER A 140 -12.76 -16.82 -2.59
N ASP A 141 -13.28 -15.72 -3.10
CA ASP A 141 -14.30 -14.91 -2.44
C ASP A 141 -15.27 -14.28 -3.42
N ILE A 142 -16.46 -13.98 -2.95
CA ILE A 142 -17.46 -13.18 -3.67
C ILE A 142 -17.79 -12.00 -2.76
N CYS A 143 -17.17 -10.87 -3.06
CA CYS A 143 -17.39 -9.63 -2.37
C CYS A 143 -18.71 -9.00 -2.83
N LYS A 144 -19.60 -8.69 -1.91
CA LYS A 144 -20.87 -8.02 -2.20
C LYS A 144 -20.78 -6.56 -1.81
N ILE A 145 -21.06 -5.67 -2.74
CA ILE A 145 -20.99 -4.22 -2.54
C ILE A 145 -22.39 -3.65 -2.69
N TYR A 146 -22.83 -2.95 -1.65
CA TYR A 146 -24.06 -2.17 -1.63
C TYR A 146 -23.67 -0.70 -1.52
N LYS A 147 -24.28 0.14 -2.34
CA LYS A 147 -24.05 1.58 -2.30
C LYS A 147 -25.39 2.29 -2.23
N SER A 148 -25.57 3.16 -1.24
CA SER A 148 -26.74 4.05 -1.15
C SER A 148 -26.36 5.45 -0.68
N GLY A 149 -26.68 6.47 -1.48
CA GLY A 149 -26.21 7.84 -1.24
C GLY A 149 -24.69 7.90 -1.15
N ALA A 150 -24.14 8.39 -0.04
CA ALA A 150 -22.71 8.39 0.26
C ALA A 150 -22.25 7.17 1.09
N ASN A 151 -23.12 6.19 1.31
CA ASN A 151 -22.83 5.02 2.14
C ASN A 151 -22.43 3.83 1.28
N ILE A 152 -21.46 3.06 1.76
CA ILE A 152 -21.02 1.82 1.13
C ILE A 152 -20.98 0.73 2.17
N ARG A 153 -21.48 -0.45 1.80
CA ARG A 153 -21.28 -1.69 2.55
C ARG A 153 -20.58 -2.70 1.65
N LEU A 154 -19.54 -3.33 2.19
CA LEU A 154 -18.82 -4.43 1.57
C LEU A 154 -18.95 -5.65 2.48
N ASP A 155 -19.58 -6.72 1.99
CA ASP A 155 -19.56 -8.03 2.65
C ASP A 155 -18.49 -8.90 1.98
N THR A 156 -17.64 -9.52 2.80
CA THR A 156 -16.48 -10.32 2.36
C THR A 156 -16.32 -11.54 3.25
N THR A 157 -15.85 -12.65 2.67
CA THR A 157 -15.49 -13.85 3.47
C THR A 157 -14.00 -13.93 3.74
N LEU A 158 -13.19 -13.12 3.05
CA LEU A 158 -11.75 -12.99 3.30
C LEU A 158 -11.48 -11.80 4.21
N VAL A 159 -11.01 -12.10 5.42
CA VAL A 159 -10.72 -11.14 6.49
C VAL A 159 -9.41 -10.39 6.20
N ASP A 160 -8.35 -11.12 5.84
CA ASP A 160 -7.07 -10.57 5.42
C ASP A 160 -6.45 -11.41 4.31
N PHE A 161 -5.71 -10.73 3.43
CA PHE A 161 -4.86 -11.33 2.41
C PHE A 161 -3.49 -10.64 2.46
N SER A 162 -2.80 -10.78 3.59
CA SER A 162 -1.44 -10.30 3.76
C SER A 162 -0.50 -11.43 4.13
N ASP A 163 0.71 -11.40 3.54
CA ASP A 163 1.77 -12.39 3.77
C ASP A 163 1.36 -13.87 3.56
N MET A 164 0.44 -14.13 2.62
CA MET A 164 -0.11 -15.48 2.35
C MET A 164 -0.82 -16.11 3.55
N ARG A 165 -1.27 -15.31 4.52
CA ARG A 165 -2.22 -15.72 5.56
C ARG A 165 -3.61 -15.32 5.08
N TRP A 166 -4.56 -16.24 5.18
CA TRP A 166 -5.95 -15.95 4.89
C TRP A 166 -6.82 -16.56 5.98
N GLU A 167 -7.69 -15.73 6.54
CA GLU A 167 -8.72 -16.16 7.47
C GLU A 167 -10.08 -16.02 6.79
N ARG A 168 -10.89 -17.08 6.89
CA ARG A 168 -12.28 -17.04 6.44
C ARG A 168 -13.18 -16.57 7.58
N GLY A 169 -14.07 -15.64 7.26
CA GLY A 169 -15.08 -15.12 8.17
C GLY A 169 -16.36 -14.75 7.45
N ASP A 170 -17.23 -14.02 8.14
CA ASP A 170 -18.37 -13.30 7.58
C ASP A 170 -18.24 -11.86 8.08
N ILE A 171 -17.57 -11.04 7.28
CA ILE A 171 -17.18 -9.69 7.66
C ILE A 171 -17.94 -8.68 6.82
N SER A 172 -18.49 -7.66 7.46
CA SER A 172 -19.08 -6.52 6.79
C SER A 172 -18.30 -5.26 7.12
N PHE A 173 -17.87 -4.54 6.10
CA PHE A 173 -17.31 -3.20 6.21
C PHE A 173 -18.38 -2.19 5.84
N ILE A 174 -18.59 -1.20 6.69
CA ILE A 174 -19.57 -0.13 6.50
C ILE A 174 -18.83 1.21 6.51
N PHE A 175 -18.97 1.94 5.42
CA PHE A 175 -18.61 3.34 5.31
C PHE A 175 -19.86 4.21 5.30
N ASN A 176 -19.90 5.18 6.20
CA ASN A 176 -20.91 6.22 6.26
C ASN A 176 -20.29 7.58 5.87
N GLY A 177 -20.56 8.03 4.65
CA GLY A 177 -20.02 9.29 4.13
C GLY A 177 -20.55 10.54 4.84
N ASN A 178 -21.67 10.45 5.54
CA ASN A 178 -22.29 11.58 6.25
C ASN A 178 -21.89 11.65 7.74
N ALA A 179 -21.26 10.61 8.27
CA ALA A 179 -20.76 10.61 9.65
C ALA A 179 -19.43 11.38 9.77
N GLU A 180 -19.10 11.77 11.00
CA GLU A 180 -17.77 12.31 11.33
C GLU A 180 -16.68 11.27 11.03
N PRO A 181 -15.44 11.69 10.71
CA PRO A 181 -14.36 10.79 10.32
C PRO A 181 -14.15 9.59 11.26
N ASN A 182 -14.15 9.84 12.56
CA ASN A 182 -13.95 8.84 13.63
C ASN A 182 -15.12 7.84 13.78
N GLU A 183 -16.27 8.11 13.18
CA GLU A 183 -17.45 7.23 13.19
C GLU A 183 -17.81 6.70 11.79
N SER A 184 -17.12 7.20 10.76
CA SER A 184 -17.46 6.93 9.37
C SER A 184 -17.12 5.52 8.89
N LEU A 185 -16.33 4.76 9.65
CA LEU A 185 -15.82 3.45 9.27
C LEU A 185 -16.04 2.43 10.38
N THR A 186 -16.83 1.39 10.08
CA THR A 186 -17.12 0.30 11.02
C THR A 186 -16.95 -1.05 10.34
N VAL A 187 -16.33 -1.99 11.04
CA VAL A 187 -16.12 -3.36 10.61
C VAL A 187 -16.88 -4.28 11.54
N LEU A 188 -17.62 -5.24 10.98
CA LEU A 188 -18.49 -6.15 11.71
C LEU A 188 -17.96 -7.57 11.52
N ASP A 189 -17.91 -8.33 12.60
CA ASP A 189 -17.82 -9.79 12.55
C ASP A 189 -19.22 -10.36 12.80
N ASN A 190 -19.85 -10.83 11.73
CA ASN A 190 -21.25 -11.29 11.77
C ASN A 190 -21.40 -12.64 12.50
N ILE A 191 -20.33 -13.44 12.57
CA ILE A 191 -20.31 -14.73 13.28
C ILE A 191 -20.29 -14.46 14.79
N MET A 192 -19.36 -13.61 15.22
CA MET A 192 -19.17 -13.26 16.62
C MET A 192 -20.21 -12.24 17.13
N LYS A 193 -20.93 -11.59 16.21
CA LYS A 193 -21.88 -10.50 16.48
C LYS A 193 -21.22 -9.36 17.23
N VAL A 194 -20.01 -9.01 16.80
CA VAL A 194 -19.26 -7.86 17.32
C VAL A 194 -18.94 -6.89 16.20
N TYR A 195 -18.62 -5.65 16.57
CA TYR A 195 -18.15 -4.64 15.64
C TYR A 195 -16.98 -3.86 16.24
N GLN A 196 -16.16 -3.29 15.36
CA GLN A 196 -15.08 -2.38 15.69
C GLN A 196 -15.24 -1.13 14.84
N ARG A 197 -15.22 0.03 15.47
CA ARG A 197 -15.01 1.29 14.75
C ARG A 197 -13.52 1.41 14.43
N VAL A 198 -13.20 1.65 13.17
CA VAL A 198 -11.83 1.89 12.70
C VAL A 198 -11.31 3.09 13.47
N ARG A 199 -10.25 2.89 14.25
CA ARG A 199 -9.79 3.92 15.17
C ARG A 199 -9.17 5.08 14.40
N TYR A 200 -9.56 6.29 14.76
CA TYR A 200 -8.99 7.50 14.17
C TYR A 200 -7.57 7.77 14.67
N GLU A 201 -7.28 7.40 15.92
CA GLU A 201 -5.97 7.50 16.56
C GLU A 201 -5.49 6.11 16.97
N GLU A 202 -4.27 5.78 16.58
CA GLU A 202 -3.62 4.53 16.99
C GLU A 202 -2.90 4.72 18.30
N SER A 203 -2.82 3.63 19.06
CA SER A 203 -2.10 3.63 20.32
C SER A 203 -0.59 3.67 20.10
N GLU A 204 0.12 4.22 21.08
CA GLU A 204 1.59 4.15 21.11
C GLU A 204 2.09 2.70 21.05
N MET A 205 1.31 1.74 21.55
CA MET A 205 1.63 0.31 21.46
C MET A 205 1.61 -0.21 20.02
N GLU A 206 0.61 0.15 19.22
CA GLU A 206 0.48 -0.25 17.82
C GLU A 206 1.61 0.33 16.96
N ILE A 207 2.03 1.57 17.24
CA ILE A 207 3.19 2.17 16.58
C ILE A 207 4.46 1.38 16.93
N GLU A 208 4.66 1.05 18.20
CA GLU A 208 5.85 0.33 18.65
C GLU A 208 5.88 -1.13 18.17
N ASP A 209 4.73 -1.78 18.01
CA ASP A 209 4.57 -3.09 17.38
C ASP A 209 4.95 -3.05 15.88
N GLU A 210 4.48 -2.03 15.14
CA GLU A 210 4.87 -1.84 13.74
C GLU A 210 6.39 -1.59 13.63
N VAL A 211 6.96 -0.79 14.53
CA VAL A 211 8.39 -0.52 14.56
C VAL A 211 9.21 -1.80 14.80
N ASP A 212 8.76 -2.69 15.70
CA ASP A 212 9.38 -3.99 15.91
C ASP A 212 9.31 -4.88 14.66
N LEU A 213 8.16 -4.89 13.98
CA LEU A 213 7.98 -5.63 12.73
C LEU A 213 8.90 -5.10 11.63
N LEU A 214 8.94 -3.79 11.42
CA LEU A 214 9.78 -3.14 10.41
C LEU A 214 11.27 -3.44 10.64
N MET A 215 11.71 -3.42 11.90
CA MET A 215 13.11 -3.68 12.23
C MET A 215 13.51 -5.17 12.16
N SER A 216 12.55 -6.10 12.13
CA SER A 216 12.79 -7.56 12.07
C SER A 216 12.47 -8.21 10.73
N THR A 217 11.81 -7.47 9.82
CA THR A 217 11.43 -7.96 8.49
C THR A 217 12.24 -7.31 7.39
N ASP A 218 12.17 -7.90 6.20
CA ASP A 218 12.85 -7.37 5.03
C ASP A 218 12.28 -6.00 4.65
N ILE A 219 13.14 -5.03 4.32
CA ILE A 219 12.66 -3.79 3.70
C ILE A 219 12.30 -4.14 2.25
N LEU A 220 11.00 -4.08 1.94
CA LEU A 220 10.46 -4.45 0.64
C LEU A 220 9.84 -3.25 -0.07
N ALA A 221 10.17 -3.09 -1.34
CA ALA A 221 9.46 -2.18 -2.24
C ALA A 221 9.12 -2.96 -3.52
N ALA A 222 7.84 -3.08 -3.83
CA ALA A 222 7.36 -3.69 -5.06
C ALA A 222 6.49 -2.69 -5.82
N GLN A 223 6.73 -2.55 -7.12
CA GLN A 223 5.95 -1.69 -8.00
C GLN A 223 5.71 -2.36 -9.34
N ILE A 224 4.55 -2.10 -9.93
CA ILE A 224 4.26 -2.48 -11.29
C ILE A 224 4.82 -1.39 -12.20
N SER A 225 5.76 -1.74 -13.06
CA SER A 225 6.36 -0.85 -14.04
C SER A 225 5.38 -0.60 -15.19
N THR A 226 5.11 0.67 -15.47
CA THR A 226 4.12 1.11 -16.47
C THR A 226 4.74 1.71 -17.72
N LYS A 227 6.07 1.82 -17.79
CA LYS A 227 6.80 2.53 -18.86
C LYS A 227 6.57 1.98 -20.28
N SER A 228 6.07 0.75 -20.40
CA SER A 228 5.92 0.04 -21.68
C SER A 228 4.66 -0.82 -21.74
N ILE A 229 3.60 -0.47 -21.00
CA ILE A 229 2.36 -1.25 -21.07
C ILE A 229 1.64 -0.97 -22.39
N SER A 230 1.27 -2.04 -23.08
CA SER A 230 0.42 -1.97 -24.27
C SER A 230 -0.64 -3.06 -24.21
N PHE A 231 -1.78 -2.80 -24.84
CA PHE A 231 -2.87 -3.77 -24.93
C PHE A 231 -2.96 -4.29 -26.35
N ALA A 232 -2.93 -5.61 -26.50
CA ALA A 232 -3.16 -6.28 -27.77
C ALA A 232 -4.41 -7.13 -27.66
N ARG A 233 -5.27 -7.09 -28.68
CA ARG A 233 -6.42 -8.00 -28.74
C ARG A 233 -5.93 -9.44 -28.69
N ALA A 234 -6.50 -10.23 -27.80
CA ALA A 234 -6.22 -11.66 -27.75
C ALA A 234 -6.81 -12.30 -29.01
N GLN A 235 -6.04 -13.16 -29.68
CA GLN A 235 -6.47 -13.80 -30.92
C GLN A 235 -6.59 -15.32 -30.74
N SER A 236 -7.55 -15.93 -31.43
CA SER A 236 -7.71 -17.39 -31.54
C SER A 236 -7.64 -17.84 -33.00
N GLY A 237 -7.24 -19.10 -33.21
CA GLY A 237 -7.14 -19.73 -34.54
C GLY A 237 -5.70 -19.80 -35.08
N TRP A 238 -5.34 -20.95 -35.66
CA TRP A 238 -4.00 -21.21 -36.21
C TRP A 238 -3.83 -20.73 -37.66
N ILE A 239 -4.91 -20.68 -38.44
CA ILE A 239 -4.89 -20.33 -39.88
C ILE A 239 -5.60 -19.00 -40.13
N PHE A 240 -6.74 -18.77 -39.51
CA PHE A 240 -7.44 -17.48 -39.48
C PHE A 240 -7.39 -16.96 -38.06
N ARG A 241 -6.78 -15.79 -37.87
CA ARG A 241 -6.72 -15.13 -36.55
C ARG A 241 -7.97 -14.27 -36.40
N GLU A 242 -8.79 -14.62 -35.42
CA GLU A 242 -9.95 -13.82 -35.02
C GLU A 242 -9.76 -13.25 -33.62
N ASP A 243 -10.29 -12.06 -33.40
CA ASP A 243 -10.31 -11.44 -32.08
C ASP A 243 -11.17 -12.27 -31.12
N LYS A 244 -10.57 -12.63 -29.99
CA LYS A 244 -11.22 -13.44 -28.97
C LYS A 244 -12.23 -12.58 -28.21
N LYS A 245 -13.49 -12.98 -28.30
CA LYS A 245 -14.59 -12.48 -27.47
C LYS A 245 -14.95 -13.51 -26.41
N GLU A 246 -15.49 -13.04 -25.29
CA GLU A 246 -15.97 -13.88 -24.21
C GLU A 246 -17.23 -13.26 -23.60
N LEU A 247 -18.20 -14.10 -23.26
CA LEU A 247 -19.34 -13.71 -22.44
C LEU A 247 -18.96 -13.84 -20.97
N VAL A 248 -18.64 -12.72 -20.32
CA VAL A 248 -18.23 -12.69 -18.91
C VAL A 248 -19.47 -12.72 -18.02
N ALA A 249 -19.44 -13.60 -17.01
CA ALA A 249 -20.55 -13.82 -16.06
C ALA A 249 -21.92 -14.12 -16.72
N GLY A 250 -21.90 -14.62 -17.97
CA GLY A 250 -23.12 -14.91 -18.73
C GLY A 250 -23.90 -13.67 -19.18
N GLN A 251 -23.38 -12.46 -18.98
CA GLN A 251 -24.13 -11.20 -19.15
C GLN A 251 -23.41 -10.18 -20.03
N TYR A 252 -22.07 -10.12 -19.96
CA TYR A 252 -21.31 -9.03 -20.57
C TYR A 252 -20.51 -9.54 -21.75
N GLU A 253 -20.93 -9.21 -22.97
CA GLU A 253 -20.10 -9.43 -24.14
C GLU A 253 -18.84 -8.59 -24.02
N SER A 254 -17.69 -9.25 -24.14
CA SER A 254 -16.41 -8.64 -23.82
C SER A 254 -15.36 -8.96 -24.86
N GLU A 255 -14.56 -7.95 -25.18
CA GLU A 255 -13.34 -8.10 -25.96
C GLU A 255 -12.18 -8.45 -25.02
N LEU A 256 -11.44 -9.51 -25.32
CA LEU A 256 -10.32 -9.93 -24.50
C LEU A 256 -9.01 -9.30 -25.00
N TYR A 257 -8.28 -8.66 -24.10
CA TYR A 257 -6.97 -8.07 -24.36
C TYR A 257 -5.89 -8.79 -23.54
N THR A 258 -4.73 -8.98 -24.14
CA THR A 258 -3.49 -9.33 -23.45
C THR A 258 -2.74 -8.05 -23.10
N VAL A 259 -2.30 -7.95 -21.85
CA VAL A 259 -1.49 -6.84 -21.36
C VAL A 259 -0.01 -7.20 -21.56
N ASN A 260 0.65 -6.49 -22.47
CA ASN A 260 2.07 -6.67 -22.75
C ASN A 260 2.89 -5.65 -21.98
N GLY A 261 4.13 -6.02 -21.61
CA GLY A 261 5.07 -5.11 -20.96
C GLY A 261 4.79 -4.86 -19.47
N LEU A 262 3.90 -5.64 -18.85
CA LEU A 262 3.64 -5.60 -17.42
C LEU A 262 4.81 -6.23 -16.66
N MET A 263 5.62 -5.42 -16.00
CA MET A 263 6.77 -5.89 -15.20
C MET A 263 6.52 -5.61 -13.72
N LEU A 264 6.67 -6.61 -12.86
CA LEU A 264 6.78 -6.39 -11.41
C LEU A 264 8.25 -6.18 -11.07
N GLU A 265 8.59 -4.96 -10.67
CA GLU A 265 9.90 -4.60 -10.14
C GLU A 265 9.83 -4.73 -8.62
N SER A 266 10.59 -5.68 -8.08
CA SER A 266 10.68 -5.93 -6.65
C SER A 266 12.10 -5.68 -6.16
N ARG A 267 12.19 -4.91 -5.09
CA ARG A 267 13.41 -4.44 -4.46
C ARG A 267 13.39 -4.85 -3.00
N LYS A 268 14.53 -5.34 -2.51
CA LYS A 268 14.64 -5.91 -1.18
C LYS A 268 15.96 -5.56 -0.51
N ARG A 269 15.90 -5.06 0.72
CA ARG A 269 17.06 -4.71 1.56
C ARG A 269 17.02 -5.46 2.89
N ARG A 270 18.20 -5.83 3.39
CA ARG A 270 18.39 -6.74 4.53
C ARG A 270 19.56 -6.37 5.44
N GLU A 271 20.26 -5.27 5.17
CA GLU A 271 21.47 -4.88 5.91
C GLU A 271 21.23 -4.56 7.39
N HIS A 272 19.98 -4.33 7.80
CA HIS A 272 19.57 -4.08 9.18
C HIS A 272 19.24 -5.37 9.96
N LEU A 273 19.12 -6.51 9.25
CA LEU A 273 18.73 -7.78 9.84
C LEU A 273 19.92 -8.55 10.39
N SER A 274 19.75 -9.12 11.58
CA SER A 274 20.70 -10.06 12.15
C SER A 274 20.59 -11.44 11.49
N SER A 275 21.60 -12.28 11.70
CA SER A 275 21.56 -13.68 11.25
C SER A 275 20.33 -14.43 11.78
N ASP A 276 19.93 -14.15 13.03
CA ASP A 276 18.76 -14.76 13.66
C ASP A 276 17.46 -14.29 12.98
N ASP A 277 17.36 -13.01 12.64
CA ASP A 277 16.20 -12.49 11.89
C ASP A 277 16.11 -13.15 10.51
N LEU A 278 17.23 -13.30 9.81
CA LEU A 278 17.26 -13.95 8.50
C LEU A 278 16.83 -15.41 8.58
N GLN A 279 17.23 -16.12 9.64
CA GLN A 279 16.78 -17.50 9.89
C GLN A 279 15.29 -17.56 10.21
N LYS A 280 14.78 -16.69 11.08
CA LYS A 280 13.35 -16.59 11.40
C LYS A 280 12.52 -16.26 10.16
N ASN A 281 12.94 -15.27 9.37
CA ASN A 281 12.25 -14.87 8.15
C ASN A 281 12.24 -16.00 7.11
N LYS A 282 13.32 -16.79 7.03
CA LYS A 282 13.37 -18.00 6.18
C LYS A 282 12.45 -19.10 6.73
N ALA A 283 12.44 -19.34 8.03
CA ALA A 283 11.59 -20.33 8.67
C ALA A 283 10.10 -19.99 8.57
N ILE A 284 9.71 -18.71 8.65
CA ILE A 284 8.32 -18.25 8.43
C ILE A 284 7.92 -18.48 6.97
N LEU A 285 8.84 -18.23 6.03
CA LEU A 285 8.69 -18.54 4.61
C LEU A 285 8.75 -20.05 4.31
N GLU A 286 9.09 -20.91 5.27
CA GLU A 286 9.09 -22.37 5.10
C GLU A 286 7.93 -23.02 5.87
N SER A 287 7.48 -22.39 6.96
CA SER A 287 6.35 -22.79 7.81
C SER A 287 5.09 -21.98 7.50
N PHE A 288 4.72 -21.95 6.22
CA PHE A 288 3.48 -21.34 5.77
C PHE A 288 2.27 -22.16 6.26
N THR A 289 1.71 -21.80 7.42
CA THR A 289 0.34 -22.08 7.92
C THR A 289 0.16 -21.83 9.43
N LYS A 290 1.22 -21.60 10.21
CA LYS A 290 1.12 -21.71 11.69
C LYS A 290 0.98 -20.40 12.50
N GLY A 291 0.70 -19.26 11.87
CA GLY A 291 0.24 -18.06 12.59
C GLY A 291 1.01 -17.71 13.87
N GLY A 292 2.34 -17.76 13.82
CA GLY A 292 3.16 -17.50 15.01
C GLY A 292 3.16 -16.02 15.38
N ASN A 293 2.88 -15.71 16.65
CA ASN A 293 3.15 -14.40 17.24
C ASN A 293 4.66 -14.17 17.29
N LEU A 294 5.14 -13.07 16.71
CA LEU A 294 6.56 -12.66 16.71
C LEU A 294 6.96 -11.91 17.98
N GLN A 295 6.02 -11.68 18.90
CA GLN A 295 6.27 -10.97 20.14
C GLN A 295 6.97 -11.88 21.16
N ASN A 296 8.19 -11.48 21.53
CA ASN A 296 8.87 -12.01 22.70
C ASN A 296 8.36 -11.26 23.93
N PHE A 297 7.86 -11.96 24.93
CA PHE A 297 7.50 -11.39 26.23
C PHE A 297 8.63 -11.63 27.23
N ASP A 298 8.85 -10.69 28.14
CA ASP A 298 9.76 -10.87 29.27
C ASP A 298 9.12 -11.77 30.35
N GLN A 299 9.87 -12.01 31.43
CA GLN A 299 9.42 -12.84 32.55
C GLN A 299 8.20 -12.26 33.29
N ASN A 300 7.85 -10.99 33.03
CA ASN A 300 6.72 -10.28 33.62
C ASN A 300 5.55 -10.13 32.63
N GLY A 301 5.63 -10.72 31.44
CA GLY A 301 4.59 -10.62 30.41
C GLY A 301 4.59 -9.29 29.63
N VAL A 302 5.66 -8.50 29.69
CA VAL A 302 5.81 -7.27 28.92
C VAL A 302 6.48 -7.56 27.57
N PRO A 303 5.97 -7.04 26.44
CA PRO A 303 6.63 -7.19 25.15
C PRO A 303 8.06 -6.63 25.18
N VAL A 304 9.04 -7.47 24.87
CA VAL A 304 10.45 -7.07 24.74
C VAL A 304 10.61 -6.34 23.41
N ARG A 305 10.72 -5.02 23.50
CA ARG A 305 10.93 -4.14 22.35
C ARG A 305 12.34 -4.28 21.79
N ARG A 306 12.45 -4.31 20.46
CA ARG A 306 13.75 -4.37 19.79
C ARG A 306 14.51 -3.07 20.01
N THR A 307 15.75 -3.18 20.46
CA THR A 307 16.63 -2.03 20.68
C THR A 307 17.12 -1.43 19.35
N SER A 308 17.58 -0.18 19.41
CA SER A 308 18.22 0.45 18.24
C SER A 308 19.46 -0.32 17.83
N LEU A 309 19.69 -0.41 16.52
CA LEU A 309 20.94 -0.96 15.98
C LEU A 309 22.11 -0.01 16.29
N ILE A 310 23.32 -0.57 16.36
CA ILE A 310 24.56 0.22 16.48
C ILE A 310 24.71 1.09 15.23
N PRO A 311 24.80 2.43 15.33
CA PRO A 311 24.94 3.31 14.18
C PRO A 311 26.05 2.88 13.21
N PRO A 312 25.88 3.06 11.88
CA PRO A 312 26.96 2.84 10.94
C PRO A 312 28.16 3.76 11.27
N PRO A 313 29.40 3.33 10.98
CA PRO A 313 30.57 4.20 11.10
C PRO A 313 30.40 5.46 10.24
N GLU A 314 30.83 6.62 10.76
CA GLU A 314 30.84 7.84 9.97
C GLU A 314 31.78 7.68 8.77
N LYS A 315 31.27 7.94 7.58
CA LYS A 315 32.06 7.96 6.35
C LYS A 315 32.55 9.40 6.16
N ASN A 316 33.87 9.59 5.99
CA ASN A 316 34.51 10.90 5.77
C ASN A 316 34.18 11.48 4.38
N VAL A 317 32.90 11.71 4.12
CA VAL A 317 32.37 12.28 2.87
C VAL A 317 32.02 13.74 3.13
N THR A 318 32.55 14.64 2.31
CA THR A 318 32.17 16.06 2.32
C THR A 318 30.92 16.31 1.49
N TRP A 319 30.18 17.39 1.78
CA TRP A 319 29.04 17.82 0.98
C TRP A 319 29.39 17.96 -0.51
N GLN A 320 30.55 18.54 -0.82
CA GLN A 320 31.02 18.72 -2.19
C GLN A 320 31.28 17.38 -2.90
N GLN A 321 31.86 16.39 -2.21
CA GLN A 321 32.01 15.05 -2.78
C GLN A 321 30.64 14.39 -3.05
N TYR A 322 29.70 14.56 -2.12
CA TYR A 322 28.34 14.03 -2.27
C TYR A 322 27.59 14.68 -3.44
N ILE A 323 27.52 16.01 -3.46
CA ILE A 323 26.70 16.76 -4.41
C ILE A 323 27.37 16.92 -5.77
N ASN A 324 28.65 16.56 -5.95
CA ASN A 324 29.28 16.54 -7.28
C ASN A 324 29.36 15.12 -7.88
N ALA A 325 29.10 14.07 -7.11
CA ALA A 325 29.15 12.70 -7.63
C ALA A 325 28.06 12.39 -8.69
N ASN A 326 28.32 11.44 -9.57
CA ASN A 326 27.36 11.04 -10.61
C ASN A 326 26.12 10.37 -9.99
N LEU A 327 24.97 10.47 -10.67
CA LEU A 327 23.68 9.88 -10.25
C LEU A 327 23.76 8.41 -9.82
N ASN A 328 24.65 7.63 -10.44
CA ASN A 328 24.81 6.19 -10.19
C ASN A 328 25.98 5.85 -9.25
N ASP A 329 26.78 6.82 -8.83
CA ASP A 329 28.05 6.59 -8.12
C ASP A 329 28.27 7.60 -6.98
N TYR A 330 27.19 8.04 -6.33
CA TYR A 330 27.30 8.95 -5.20
C TYR A 330 27.66 8.23 -3.90
N PRO A 331 28.41 8.87 -2.99
CA PRO A 331 28.84 8.27 -1.74
C PRO A 331 27.65 7.78 -0.91
N ARG A 332 27.70 6.52 -0.49
CA ARG A 332 26.69 5.92 0.38
C ARG A 332 26.84 6.47 1.80
N LEU A 333 25.88 7.26 2.27
CA LEU A 333 25.97 7.94 3.58
C LEU A 333 25.61 7.04 4.78
N GLY A 334 24.85 5.96 4.55
CA GLY A 334 24.42 5.01 5.59
C GLY A 334 25.19 3.68 5.59
N ARG A 335 24.55 2.64 6.13
CA ARG A 335 25.05 1.25 6.08
C ARG A 335 25.28 0.79 4.66
N ASP A 336 26.21 -0.15 4.48
CA ASP A 336 26.40 -0.82 3.21
C ASP A 336 25.21 -1.73 2.92
N LEU A 337 24.71 -1.65 1.69
CA LEU A 337 23.42 -2.25 1.34
C LEU A 337 23.57 -3.74 1.05
N VAL A 338 22.73 -4.56 1.68
CA VAL A 338 22.50 -5.95 1.30
C VAL A 338 21.22 -5.98 0.48
N TYR A 339 21.37 -5.75 -0.82
CA TYR A 339 20.28 -5.46 -1.73
C TYR A 339 20.08 -6.56 -2.78
N LYS A 340 18.81 -6.82 -3.13
CA LYS A 340 18.42 -7.63 -4.27
C LYS A 340 17.30 -6.95 -5.05
N GLU A 341 17.51 -6.80 -6.36
CA GLU A 341 16.48 -6.43 -7.32
C GLU A 341 16.01 -7.66 -8.09
N THR A 342 14.71 -7.77 -8.32
CA THR A 342 14.14 -8.76 -9.23
C THR A 342 13.09 -8.08 -10.10
N THR A 343 13.19 -8.32 -11.39
CA THR A 343 12.20 -7.85 -12.37
C THR A 343 11.58 -9.07 -13.01
N LYS A 344 10.26 -9.21 -12.92
CA LYS A 344 9.53 -10.34 -13.49
C LYS A 344 8.44 -9.85 -14.44
N ALA A 345 8.40 -10.39 -15.65
CA ALA A 345 7.31 -10.16 -16.58
C ALA A 345 6.08 -10.95 -16.15
N PHE A 346 4.91 -10.31 -16.20
CA PHE A 346 3.63 -10.93 -15.94
C PHE A 346 2.77 -10.89 -17.19
N LYS A 347 2.17 -12.04 -17.51
CA LYS A 347 1.08 -12.09 -18.48
C LYS A 347 -0.19 -11.78 -17.72
N ALA A 348 -0.86 -10.71 -18.12
CA ALA A 348 -2.17 -10.34 -17.61
C ALA A 348 -3.17 -10.32 -18.77
N THR A 349 -4.41 -10.65 -18.48
CA THR A 349 -5.51 -10.52 -19.42
C THR A 349 -6.59 -9.63 -18.84
N ILE A 350 -7.29 -8.91 -19.70
CA ILE A 350 -8.39 -8.03 -19.33
C ILE A 350 -9.52 -8.21 -20.32
N ALA A 351 -10.75 -8.40 -19.83
CA ALA A 351 -11.94 -8.42 -20.65
C ALA A 351 -12.67 -7.09 -20.48
N MET A 352 -12.87 -6.39 -21.60
CA MET A 352 -13.48 -5.07 -21.64
C MET A 352 -14.86 -5.18 -22.28
N SER A 353 -15.87 -4.61 -21.63
CA SER A 353 -17.25 -4.58 -22.15
C SER A 353 -17.76 -3.14 -22.24
N SER A 354 -18.42 -2.79 -23.33
CA SER A 354 -19.13 -1.51 -23.48
C SER A 354 -20.45 -1.47 -22.72
N ASP A 355 -20.97 -2.62 -22.32
CA ASP A 355 -22.36 -2.78 -21.89
C ASP A 355 -22.50 -2.72 -20.37
N PHE A 356 -21.37 -2.64 -19.66
CA PHE A 356 -21.39 -2.55 -18.20
C PHE A 356 -21.91 -1.16 -17.77
N PRO A 357 -22.86 -1.06 -16.81
CA PRO A 357 -23.54 0.21 -16.55
C PRO A 357 -22.70 1.25 -15.77
N LEU A 358 -21.65 0.83 -15.07
CA LEU A 358 -20.73 1.76 -14.38
C LEU A 358 -19.61 2.22 -15.30
N SER A 359 -19.16 3.46 -15.08
CA SER A 359 -17.89 3.93 -15.64
C SER A 359 -16.70 3.49 -14.77
N VAL A 360 -15.51 3.50 -15.36
CA VAL A 360 -14.25 3.25 -14.64
C VAL A 360 -14.02 4.29 -13.53
N GLU A 361 -14.36 5.56 -13.78
CA GLU A 361 -14.24 6.63 -12.79
C GLU A 361 -15.14 6.39 -11.57
N MET A 362 -16.39 5.97 -11.80
CA MET A 362 -17.32 5.63 -10.71
C MET A 362 -16.79 4.47 -9.87
N LEU A 363 -16.22 3.43 -10.51
CA LEU A 363 -15.59 2.33 -9.80
C LEU A 363 -14.40 2.79 -8.97
N LEU A 364 -13.55 3.69 -9.48
CA LEU A 364 -12.40 4.21 -8.74
C LEU A 364 -12.83 4.93 -7.45
N ASN A 365 -13.93 5.69 -7.47
CA ASN A 365 -14.49 6.34 -6.28
C ASN A 365 -14.98 5.30 -5.24
N VAL A 366 -15.64 4.24 -5.69
CA VAL A 366 -16.07 3.13 -4.82
C VAL A 366 -14.85 2.41 -4.23
N LEU A 367 -13.86 2.12 -5.06
CA LEU A 367 -12.62 1.47 -4.65
C LEU A 367 -11.80 2.34 -3.69
N GLU A 368 -11.89 3.66 -3.74
CA GLU A 368 -11.18 4.54 -2.80
C GLU A 368 -11.65 4.34 -1.36
N VAL A 369 -12.95 4.11 -1.15
CA VAL A 369 -13.53 3.82 0.17
C VAL A 369 -13.13 2.44 0.70
N ILE A 370 -13.12 1.43 -0.17
CA ILE A 370 -12.82 0.04 0.23
C ILE A 370 -11.35 -0.35 0.02
N ALA A 371 -10.50 0.59 -0.42
CA ALA A 371 -9.05 0.41 -0.60
C ALA A 371 -8.25 0.13 0.69
N PRO A 372 -8.71 0.42 1.92
CA PRO A 372 -8.01 -0.04 3.13
C PRO A 372 -7.71 -1.55 3.10
N PHE A 373 -8.52 -2.34 2.39
CA PHE A 373 -8.21 -3.73 2.10
C PHE A 373 -7.13 -3.84 1.00
N LYS A 374 -5.97 -4.42 1.36
CA LYS A 374 -4.75 -4.48 0.52
C LYS A 374 -4.98 -4.96 -0.92
N HIS A 375 -5.83 -5.96 -1.12
CA HIS A 375 -6.10 -6.52 -2.45
C HIS A 375 -6.95 -5.58 -3.34
N PHE A 376 -7.90 -4.84 -2.77
CA PHE A 376 -8.64 -3.80 -3.49
C PHE A 376 -7.75 -2.62 -3.89
N SER A 377 -6.75 -2.26 -3.08
CA SER A 377 -5.74 -1.26 -3.48
C SER A 377 -4.99 -1.69 -4.75
N LYS A 378 -4.67 -2.99 -4.91
CA LYS A 378 -4.01 -3.50 -6.13
C LYS A 378 -4.91 -3.41 -7.36
N LEU A 379 -6.20 -3.72 -7.20
CA LEU A 379 -7.18 -3.54 -8.27
C LEU A 379 -7.32 -2.06 -8.65
N ARG A 380 -7.42 -1.16 -7.67
CA ARG A 380 -7.48 0.29 -7.91
C ARG A 380 -6.26 0.76 -8.68
N ASP A 381 -5.06 0.44 -8.20
CA ASP A 381 -3.80 0.82 -8.86
C ASP A 381 -3.79 0.33 -10.33
N PHE A 382 -4.26 -0.89 -10.59
CA PHE A 382 -4.34 -1.42 -11.95
C PHE A 382 -5.37 -0.71 -12.83
N ILE A 383 -6.55 -0.37 -12.29
CA ILE A 383 -7.62 0.28 -13.05
C ILE A 383 -7.34 1.77 -13.31
N THR A 384 -6.50 2.41 -12.50
CA THR A 384 -6.04 3.78 -12.78
C THR A 384 -5.19 3.89 -14.05
N PHE A 385 -4.75 2.77 -14.63
CA PHE A 385 -4.08 2.78 -15.93
C PHE A 385 -5.04 3.17 -17.05
N LYS A 386 -4.49 3.67 -18.17
CA LYS A 386 -5.27 3.94 -19.38
C LYS A 386 -5.66 2.61 -20.03
N LEU A 387 -6.74 2.01 -19.54
CA LEU A 387 -7.32 0.78 -20.06
C LEU A 387 -7.85 0.99 -21.49
N PRO A 388 -8.05 -0.08 -22.26
CA PRO A 388 -8.81 0.00 -23.51
C PRO A 388 -10.23 0.54 -23.26
N THR A 389 -10.94 0.90 -24.33
CA THR A 389 -12.31 1.42 -24.24
C THR A 389 -13.26 0.39 -23.60
N GLY A 390 -14.16 0.87 -22.74
CA GLY A 390 -15.16 0.06 -22.04
C GLY A 390 -14.85 -0.09 -20.54
N PHE A 391 -15.57 -1.00 -19.89
CA PHE A 391 -15.42 -1.33 -18.48
C PHE A 391 -14.71 -2.69 -18.30
N PRO A 392 -13.78 -2.82 -17.34
CA PRO A 392 -13.00 -4.03 -17.14
C PRO A 392 -13.78 -5.10 -16.34
N VAL A 393 -14.74 -5.77 -16.98
CA VAL A 393 -15.60 -6.79 -16.33
C VAL A 393 -14.85 -8.04 -15.87
N LYS A 394 -13.61 -8.25 -16.34
CA LYS A 394 -12.71 -9.28 -15.83
C LYS A 394 -11.25 -8.84 -15.92
N VAL A 395 -10.49 -9.02 -14.84
CA VAL A 395 -9.10 -8.58 -14.70
C VAL A 395 -8.25 -9.70 -14.10
N GLU A 396 -7.11 -10.00 -14.70
CA GLU A 396 -6.11 -10.90 -14.11
C GLU A 396 -4.84 -10.12 -13.78
N ILE A 397 -4.56 -9.91 -12.49
CA ILE A 397 -3.43 -9.10 -12.02
C ILE A 397 -2.50 -9.87 -11.08
N PRO A 398 -1.18 -9.64 -11.15
CA PRO A 398 -0.25 -10.18 -10.17
C PRO A 398 -0.44 -9.47 -8.83
N ILE A 399 -0.70 -10.26 -7.78
CA ILE A 399 -0.76 -9.75 -6.40
C ILE A 399 0.59 -9.95 -5.71
N LEU A 400 1.19 -11.13 -5.88
CA LEU A 400 2.50 -11.50 -5.35
C LEU A 400 3.33 -12.22 -6.44
N PRO A 401 4.67 -12.35 -6.29
CA PRO A 401 5.53 -12.92 -7.32
C PRO A 401 5.14 -14.32 -7.83
N THR A 402 4.32 -15.04 -7.08
CA THR A 402 3.82 -16.39 -7.39
C THR A 402 2.31 -16.49 -7.41
N VAL A 403 1.57 -15.39 -7.16
CA VAL A 403 0.11 -15.40 -7.05
C VAL A 403 -0.52 -14.31 -7.92
N THR A 404 -1.46 -14.73 -8.76
CA THR A 404 -2.30 -13.89 -9.60
C THR A 404 -3.72 -13.91 -9.02
N ALA A 405 -4.36 -12.75 -8.92
CA ALA A 405 -5.79 -12.65 -8.66
C ALA A 405 -6.53 -12.49 -9.99
N LYS A 406 -7.54 -13.33 -10.18
CA LYS A 406 -8.54 -13.19 -11.22
C LYS A 406 -9.79 -12.60 -10.60
N ILE A 407 -10.17 -11.43 -11.09
CA ILE A 407 -11.25 -10.62 -10.56
C ILE A 407 -12.33 -10.57 -11.62
N THR A 408 -13.56 -10.95 -11.28
CA THR A 408 -14.68 -11.00 -12.23
C THR A 408 -15.90 -10.28 -11.64
N PHE A 409 -16.43 -9.32 -12.38
CA PHE A 409 -17.70 -8.66 -12.04
C PHE A 409 -18.84 -9.61 -12.42
N GLN A 410 -19.48 -10.21 -11.41
CA GLN A 410 -20.45 -11.29 -11.62
C GLN A 410 -21.87 -10.78 -11.80
N GLN A 411 -22.27 -9.82 -10.98
CA GLN A 411 -23.61 -9.26 -10.97
C GLN A 411 -23.53 -7.77 -10.71
N PHE A 412 -24.37 -7.02 -11.41
CA PHE A 412 -24.54 -5.59 -11.18
C PHE A 412 -25.99 -5.22 -11.45
N GLU A 413 -26.55 -4.37 -10.59
CA GLU A 413 -27.86 -3.79 -10.78
C GLU A 413 -27.99 -2.47 -10.03
N PHE A 414 -28.57 -1.47 -10.68
CA PHE A 414 -29.03 -0.28 -9.98
C PHE A 414 -30.26 -0.66 -9.14
N ARG A 415 -30.27 -0.26 -7.87
CA ARG A 415 -31.34 -0.55 -6.91
C ARG A 415 -31.72 0.70 -6.15
N ASN A 416 -32.98 1.10 -6.25
CA ASN A 416 -33.50 2.28 -5.57
C ASN A 416 -34.10 1.96 -4.18
N ASN A 417 -34.13 0.69 -3.80
CA ASN A 417 -34.81 0.19 -2.60
C ASN A 417 -33.86 -0.59 -1.67
N ILE A 418 -32.58 -0.20 -1.61
CA ILE A 418 -31.63 -0.79 -0.68
C ILE A 418 -32.02 -0.39 0.75
N PRO A 419 -32.28 -1.36 1.66
CA PRO A 419 -32.64 -1.05 3.04
C PRO A 419 -31.57 -0.21 3.73
N LYS A 420 -31.98 0.86 4.41
CA LYS A 420 -31.04 1.76 5.11
C LYS A 420 -30.34 1.06 6.26
N GLU A 421 -31.01 0.10 6.88
CA GLU A 421 -30.53 -0.72 7.99
C GLU A 421 -29.30 -1.56 7.61
N LEU A 422 -29.05 -1.79 6.31
CA LEU A 422 -27.84 -2.46 5.86
C LEU A 422 -26.57 -1.65 6.17
N PHE A 423 -26.68 -0.32 6.24
CA PHE A 423 -25.56 0.59 6.49
C PHE A 423 -25.46 1.00 7.96
N GLU A 424 -26.18 0.31 8.85
CA GLU A 424 -26.17 0.55 10.28
C GLU A 424 -25.60 -0.66 11.02
N THR A 425 -24.93 -0.41 12.15
CA THR A 425 -24.52 -1.48 13.05
C THR A 425 -25.76 -2.09 13.71
N PRO A 426 -25.97 -3.41 13.63
CA PRO A 426 -27.12 -4.04 14.27
C PRO A 426 -27.12 -3.81 15.78
N LYS A 427 -28.26 -3.38 16.34
CA LYS A 427 -28.40 -3.00 17.77
C LYS A 427 -27.99 -4.08 18.77
N HIS A 428 -28.01 -5.35 18.36
CA HIS A 428 -27.67 -6.48 19.20
C HIS A 428 -26.19 -6.88 19.14
N TYR A 429 -25.39 -6.20 18.31
CA TYR A 429 -23.95 -6.42 18.23
C TYR A 429 -23.26 -5.64 19.36
N LYS A 430 -22.14 -6.18 19.84
CA LYS A 430 -21.32 -5.55 20.87
C LYS A 430 -20.06 -4.96 20.26
N GLU A 431 -19.62 -3.82 20.77
CA GLU A 431 -18.34 -3.27 20.35
C GLU A 431 -17.20 -4.11 20.96
N ASP A 432 -16.29 -4.57 20.10
CA ASP A 432 -15.02 -5.18 20.47
C ASP A 432 -13.90 -4.43 19.75
N PRO A 433 -13.26 -3.46 20.43
CA PRO A 433 -12.18 -2.66 19.84
C PRO A 433 -10.91 -3.44 19.51
N THR A 434 -10.84 -4.74 19.82
CA THR A 434 -9.66 -5.59 19.65
C THR A 434 -9.84 -6.68 18.60
N ARG A 435 -11.03 -6.77 17.98
CA ARG A 435 -11.38 -7.86 17.07
C ARG A 435 -10.53 -7.87 15.80
N PHE A 436 -10.25 -6.69 15.25
CA PHE A 436 -9.49 -6.45 14.04
C PHE A 436 -8.30 -5.55 14.39
N PRO A 437 -7.21 -6.10 14.94
CA PRO A 437 -6.08 -5.29 15.42
C PRO A 437 -5.37 -4.50 14.32
N ASP A 438 -5.56 -4.88 13.05
CA ASP A 438 -4.98 -4.23 11.88
C ASP A 438 -5.86 -3.10 11.30
N LEU A 439 -7.00 -2.77 11.92
CA LEU A 439 -8.01 -1.81 11.41
C LEU A 439 -8.36 -0.67 12.38
#